data_AF-A0A7C8LYQ0-F1
#
_entry.id   AF-A0A7C8LYQ0-F1
#
_cell.length_a   1.000
_cell.length_b   1.000
_cell.length_c   1.000
_cell.angle_alpha   90.00
_cell.angle_beta   90.00
_cell.angle_gamma   90.00
#
_symmetry.space_group_name_H-M   'P 1'
#
loop_
_entity.id
_entity.type
_entity.pdbx_description
1 polymer ?
#
loop_
_entity_poly.entity_id
_entity_poly.type
_entity_poly.pdbx_seq_one_letter_code
_entity_poly.pdbx_strand_id
1 'polypeptide(L)'
;MLEPWELMSASKDVLGISALERILKVGHNQIYRQVRNPEFSEDCVRSPIQRIRTLTYELDQRGERELAEGILNYMAEGADMHVTPNSCKQPDKDSIEGECLDDYPPLMELHEAIRNGADLRELERLAEHAKSEIEETVTAVRMEREG
;
A
#
# COMPACT_ATOMS: atom_id res chain seq x y z
N MET A 1 -8.30 -3.94 -3.84
CA MET A 1 -7.29 -2.94 -4.28
C MET A 1 -7.54 -2.66 -5.75
N LEU A 2 -7.37 -1.43 -6.24
CA LEU A 2 -7.56 -1.12 -7.66
C LEU A 2 -6.48 -1.81 -8.52
N GLU A 3 -6.88 -2.31 -9.68
CA GLU A 3 -5.99 -2.89 -10.66
C GLU A 3 -5.13 -1.80 -11.36
N PRO A 4 -3.94 -2.13 -11.90
CA PRO A 4 -3.06 -1.14 -12.51
C PRO A 4 -3.69 -0.34 -13.67
N TRP A 5 -4.63 -0.91 -14.41
CA TRP A 5 -5.34 -0.21 -15.48
C TRP A 5 -6.40 0.75 -14.93
N GLU A 6 -7.03 0.41 -13.81
CA GLU A 6 -8.01 1.27 -13.13
C GLU A 6 -7.32 2.52 -12.57
N LEU A 7 -6.16 2.35 -11.93
CA LEU A 7 -5.33 3.46 -11.46
C LEU A 7 -4.94 4.41 -12.60
N MET A 8 -4.56 3.85 -13.75
CA MET A 8 -4.24 4.64 -14.94
C MET A 8 -5.48 5.35 -15.51
N SER A 9 -6.64 4.67 -15.56
CA SER A 9 -7.89 5.26 -16.04
C SER A 9 -8.32 6.43 -15.15
N ALA A 10 -8.33 6.24 -13.84
CA ALA A 10 -8.64 7.29 -12.87
C ALA A 10 -7.66 8.48 -13.00
N SER A 11 -6.37 8.21 -13.16
CA SER A 11 -5.37 9.25 -13.39
C SER A 11 -5.64 10.05 -14.68
N LYS A 12 -6.06 9.37 -15.75
CA LYS A 12 -6.45 10.00 -17.02
C LYS A 12 -7.71 10.85 -16.87
N ASP A 13 -8.68 10.39 -16.09
CA ASP A 13 -9.93 11.14 -15.85
C ASP A 13 -9.69 12.41 -15.02
N VAL A 14 -8.72 12.39 -14.08
CA VAL A 14 -8.35 13.55 -13.26
C VAL A 14 -7.42 14.53 -13.99
N LEU A 15 -6.34 14.04 -14.59
CA LEU A 15 -5.28 14.89 -15.17
C LEU A 15 -5.53 15.25 -16.64
N GLY A 16 -6.32 14.44 -17.33
CA GLY A 16 -6.49 14.54 -18.77
C GLY A 16 -5.34 13.90 -19.56
N ILE A 17 -5.64 13.58 -20.83
CA ILE A 17 -4.75 12.82 -21.72
C ILE A 17 -3.44 13.56 -22.03
N SER A 18 -3.48 14.88 -22.25
CA SER A 18 -2.31 15.67 -22.60
C SER A 18 -1.33 15.85 -21.44
N ALA A 19 -1.83 15.87 -20.20
CA ALA A 19 -0.97 15.88 -19.02
C ALA A 19 -0.22 14.54 -18.90
N LEU A 20 -0.92 13.42 -19.08
CA LEU A 20 -0.31 12.09 -19.07
C LEU A 20 0.71 11.89 -20.18
N GLU A 21 0.48 12.42 -21.39
CA GLU A 21 1.47 12.39 -22.48
C GLU A 21 2.77 13.10 -22.08
N ARG A 22 2.65 14.26 -21.43
CA ARG A 22 3.83 15.01 -20.97
C ARG A 22 4.58 14.30 -19.85
N ILE A 23 3.87 13.64 -18.94
CA ILE A 23 4.44 12.90 -17.80
C ILE A 23 5.12 11.62 -18.29
N LEU A 24 4.42 10.82 -19.09
CA LEU A 24 4.86 9.48 -19.49
C LEU A 24 5.70 9.48 -20.78
N LYS A 25 5.76 10.61 -21.49
CA LYS A 25 6.49 10.78 -22.75
C LYS A 25 6.09 9.77 -23.82
N VAL A 26 4.80 9.45 -23.90
CA VAL A 26 4.21 8.56 -24.91
C VAL A 26 2.98 9.19 -25.53
N GLY A 27 2.72 8.91 -26.80
CA GLY A 27 1.56 9.46 -27.51
C GLY A 27 0.22 8.96 -26.99
N HIS A 28 -0.85 9.72 -27.26
CA HIS A 28 -2.22 9.43 -26.79
C HIS A 28 -2.68 7.98 -27.02
N ASN A 29 -2.42 7.40 -28.20
CA ASN A 29 -2.81 6.01 -28.51
C ASN A 29 -2.20 5.02 -27.52
N GLN A 30 -0.93 5.23 -27.14
CA GLN A 30 -0.24 4.37 -26.20
C GLN A 30 -0.84 4.49 -24.79
N ILE A 31 -1.26 5.69 -24.39
CA ILE A 31 -1.93 5.90 -23.11
C ILE A 31 -3.29 5.20 -23.11
N TYR A 32 -4.08 5.31 -24.18
CA TYR A 32 -5.36 4.61 -24.29
C TYR A 32 -5.23 3.09 -24.16
N ARG A 33 -4.13 2.50 -24.67
CA ARG A 33 -3.85 1.07 -24.49
C ARG A 33 -3.47 0.71 -23.05
N GLN A 34 -2.90 1.64 -22.29
CA GLN A 34 -2.46 1.46 -20.90
C GLN A 34 -3.59 1.64 -19.86
N VAL A 35 -4.69 2.30 -20.21
CA VAL A 35 -5.84 2.57 -19.33
C VAL A 35 -7.02 1.60 -19.54
N ARG A 36 -6.94 0.72 -20.54
CA ARG A 36 -8.04 -0.18 -20.91
C ARG A 36 -8.06 -1.42 -20.02
N ASN A 37 -9.26 -1.88 -19.71
CA ASN A 37 -9.46 -3.16 -19.04
C ASN A 37 -8.97 -4.31 -19.97
N PRO A 38 -8.01 -5.13 -19.53
CA PRO A 38 -7.49 -6.23 -20.32
C PRO A 38 -8.50 -7.35 -20.59
N GLU A 39 -9.53 -7.51 -19.76
CA GLU A 39 -10.59 -8.51 -19.93
C GLU A 39 -11.46 -8.23 -21.17
N PHE A 40 -11.62 -6.95 -21.51
CA PHE A 40 -12.51 -6.51 -22.59
C PHE A 40 -11.75 -5.88 -23.77
N SER A 41 -10.42 -5.87 -23.75
CA SER A 41 -9.62 -5.25 -24.80
C SER A 41 -8.37 -6.05 -25.16
N GLU A 42 -8.36 -6.58 -26.38
CA GLU A 42 -7.23 -7.36 -26.92
C GLU A 42 -5.97 -6.52 -27.20
N ASP A 43 -6.11 -5.20 -27.34
CA ASP A 43 -4.99 -4.28 -27.61
C ASP A 43 -4.51 -3.54 -26.34
N CYS A 44 -4.83 -4.08 -25.16
CA CYS A 44 -4.30 -3.55 -23.91
C CYS A 44 -2.79 -3.81 -23.81
N VAL A 45 -2.08 -2.93 -23.11
CA VAL A 45 -0.65 -3.10 -22.84
C VAL A 45 -0.35 -2.82 -21.38
N ARG A 46 0.69 -3.48 -20.84
CA ARG A 46 1.12 -3.26 -19.46
C ARG A 46 1.35 -1.79 -19.19
N SER A 47 0.67 -1.27 -18.17
CA SER A 47 0.79 0.12 -17.74
C SER A 47 2.16 0.39 -17.10
N PRO A 48 2.58 1.67 -17.01
CA PRO A 48 3.79 2.04 -16.28
C PRO A 48 3.76 1.54 -14.83
N ILE A 49 2.63 1.65 -14.14
CA ILE A 49 2.44 1.15 -12.76
C ILE A 49 2.72 -0.36 -12.69
N GLN A 50 2.14 -1.13 -13.62
CA GLN A 50 2.36 -2.58 -13.65
C GLN A 50 3.82 -2.93 -13.93
N ARG A 51 4.49 -2.20 -14.84
CA ARG A 51 5.90 -2.43 -15.17
C ARG A 51 6.82 -2.16 -13.98
N ILE A 52 6.58 -1.08 -13.24
CA ILE A 52 7.39 -0.77 -12.05
C ILE A 52 7.15 -1.79 -10.95
N ARG A 53 5.89 -2.23 -10.72
CA ARG A 53 5.61 -3.33 -9.79
C ARG A 53 6.36 -4.61 -10.18
N THR A 54 6.37 -4.97 -11.47
CA THR A 54 7.14 -6.12 -11.95
C THR A 54 8.64 -5.91 -11.73
N LEU A 55 9.17 -4.71 -12.00
CA LEU A 55 10.59 -4.40 -11.77
C LEU A 55 10.98 -4.58 -10.30
N THR A 56 10.23 -4.01 -9.36
CA THR A 56 10.55 -4.09 -7.93
C THR A 56 10.43 -5.52 -7.40
N TYR A 57 9.44 -6.27 -7.86
CA TYR A 57 9.30 -7.70 -7.54
C TYR A 57 10.51 -8.51 -8.04
N GLU A 58 10.89 -8.30 -9.30
CA GLU A 58 12.01 -8.99 -9.93
C GLU A 58 13.39 -8.66 -9.31
N LEU A 59 13.53 -7.48 -8.71
CA LEU A 59 14.72 -7.09 -7.94
C LEU A 59 14.76 -7.82 -6.59
N ASP A 60 13.66 -7.79 -5.84
CA ASP A 60 13.54 -8.48 -4.55
C ASP A 60 13.79 -9.98 -4.69
N GLN A 61 13.19 -10.63 -5.69
CA GLN A 61 13.41 -12.06 -5.98
C GLN A 61 14.85 -12.41 -6.35
N ARG A 62 15.67 -11.43 -6.74
CA ARG A 62 17.12 -11.61 -7.01
C ARG A 62 18.01 -11.23 -5.82
N GLY A 63 17.41 -10.92 -4.67
CA GLY A 63 18.14 -10.52 -3.45
C GLY A 63 18.46 -9.03 -3.38
N GLU A 64 18.00 -8.23 -4.34
CA GLU A 64 18.23 -6.78 -4.42
C GLU A 64 17.11 -5.99 -3.73
N ARG A 65 16.76 -6.40 -2.51
CA ARG A 65 15.62 -5.84 -1.77
C ARG A 65 15.80 -4.35 -1.46
N GLU A 66 16.99 -3.94 -1.03
CA GLU A 66 17.29 -2.53 -0.72
C GLU A 66 17.07 -1.61 -1.94
N LEU A 67 17.41 -2.09 -3.13
CA LEU A 67 17.16 -1.35 -4.38
C LEU A 67 15.68 -1.27 -4.70
N ALA A 68 14.92 -2.36 -4.52
CA ALA A 68 13.48 -2.36 -4.69
C ALA A 68 12.80 -1.38 -3.72
N GLU A 69 13.20 -1.37 -2.45
CA GLU A 69 12.71 -0.44 -1.42
C GLU A 69 13.08 1.02 -1.74
N GLY A 70 14.29 1.27 -2.25
CA GLY A 70 14.72 2.60 -2.70
C GLY A 70 13.84 3.16 -3.83
N ILE A 71 13.50 2.33 -4.83
CA ILE A 71 12.59 2.72 -5.92
C ILE A 71 11.19 3.06 -5.38
N LEU A 72 10.67 2.23 -4.48
CA LEU A 72 9.33 2.42 -3.91
C LEU A 72 9.25 3.68 -3.04
N ASN A 73 10.26 3.93 -2.20
CA ASN A 73 10.34 5.15 -1.40
C ASN A 73 10.45 6.39 -2.27
N TYR A 74 11.29 6.36 -3.32
CA TYR A 74 11.39 7.48 -4.27
C TYR A 74 10.04 7.82 -4.93
N MET A 75 9.22 6.82 -5.23
CA MET A 75 7.87 7.06 -5.76
C MET A 75 6.91 7.63 -4.70
N ALA A 76 7.03 7.21 -3.44
CA ALA A 76 6.19 7.66 -2.34
C ALA A 76 6.49 9.11 -1.91
N GLU A 77 7.72 9.59 -2.11
CA GLU A 77 8.14 10.98 -1.82
C GLU A 77 7.23 12.01 -2.52
N GLY A 78 6.71 11.70 -3.71
CA GLY A 78 5.79 12.57 -4.43
C GLY A 78 4.47 12.85 -3.70
N ALA A 79 4.14 12.07 -2.67
CA ALA A 79 2.97 12.20 -1.82
C ALA A 79 3.32 12.50 -0.35
N ASP A 80 4.58 12.84 -0.04
CA ASP A 80 5.09 13.02 1.33
C ASP A 80 4.89 11.76 2.20
N MET A 81 5.14 10.60 1.59
CA MET A 81 4.99 9.28 2.21
C MET A 81 6.29 8.48 2.11
N HIS A 82 6.43 7.48 2.97
CA HIS A 82 7.44 6.43 2.86
C HIS A 82 6.75 5.07 2.84
N VAL A 83 7.38 4.08 2.20
CA VAL A 83 6.87 2.70 2.25
C VAL A 83 7.44 2.01 3.47
N THR A 84 6.56 1.35 4.22
CA THR A 84 6.96 0.36 5.22
C THR A 84 6.76 -1.02 4.62
N PRO A 85 7.63 -2.00 4.92
CA PRO A 85 7.31 -3.39 4.63
C PRO A 85 5.90 -3.69 5.11
N ASN A 86 5.17 -4.49 4.35
CA ASN A 86 3.99 -5.15 4.91
C ASN A 86 4.53 -6.10 5.98
N SER A 87 4.73 -5.61 7.20
CA SER A 87 4.72 -6.48 8.36
C SER A 87 3.32 -7.06 8.37
N CYS A 88 3.16 -8.25 7.79
CA CYS A 88 2.13 -9.14 8.29
C CYS A 88 2.58 -9.45 9.71
N LYS A 89 2.21 -8.57 10.64
CA LYS A 89 2.29 -8.88 12.05
C LYS A 89 1.48 -10.15 12.21
N GLN A 90 2.17 -11.18 12.70
CA GLN A 90 1.63 -12.52 12.70
C GLN A 90 0.57 -12.54 13.79
N PRO A 91 -0.68 -12.90 13.47
CA PRO A 91 -1.70 -13.15 14.48
C PRO A 91 -1.12 -14.05 15.57
N ASP A 92 -1.22 -13.63 16.82
CA ASP A 92 -0.71 -14.37 17.97
C ASP A 92 -1.85 -15.02 18.79
N LYS A 93 -3.10 -14.81 18.37
CA LYS A 93 -4.31 -15.44 18.93
C LYS A 93 -4.84 -16.55 18.04
N ASP A 94 -5.54 -17.48 18.67
CA ASP A 94 -6.13 -18.66 17.99
C ASP A 94 -7.39 -18.33 17.17
N SER A 95 -7.89 -17.09 17.22
CA SER A 95 -9.15 -16.69 16.57
C SER A 95 -9.19 -15.19 16.26
N ILE A 96 -9.94 -14.81 15.22
CA ILE A 96 -10.17 -13.41 14.85
C ILE A 96 -10.85 -12.65 16.00
N GLU A 97 -11.78 -13.26 16.72
CA GLU A 97 -12.40 -12.66 17.89
C GLU A 97 -11.39 -12.38 19.00
N GLY A 98 -10.38 -13.25 19.15
CA GLY A 98 -9.27 -13.07 20.09
C GLY A 98 -8.41 -11.86 19.71
N GLU A 99 -8.02 -11.75 18.44
CA GLU A 99 -7.27 -10.61 17.89
C GLU A 99 -8.02 -9.29 18.12
N CYS A 100 -9.31 -9.25 17.76
CA CYS A 100 -10.16 -8.08 17.96
C CYS A 100 -10.30 -7.66 19.43
N LEU A 101 -10.17 -8.60 20.39
CA LEU A 101 -10.19 -8.27 21.81
C LEU A 101 -8.86 -7.69 22.30
N ASP A 102 -7.74 -8.08 21.70
CA ASP A 102 -6.40 -7.60 22.06
C ASP A 102 -6.09 -6.19 21.52
N ASP A 103 -6.85 -5.72 20.52
CA ASP A 103 -6.80 -4.32 20.06
C ASP A 103 -7.16 -3.30 21.17
N TYR A 104 -8.05 -3.68 22.10
CA TYR A 104 -8.65 -2.71 23.03
C TYR A 104 -7.69 -2.20 24.12
N PRO A 105 -6.91 -3.04 24.84
CA PRO A 105 -6.03 -2.55 25.89
C PRO A 105 -5.00 -1.52 25.37
N PRO A 106 -4.26 -1.75 24.27
CA PRO A 106 -3.29 -0.75 23.77
C PRO A 106 -3.95 0.55 23.32
N LEU A 107 -5.15 0.47 22.73
CA LEU A 107 -5.92 1.66 22.37
C LEU A 107 -6.38 2.44 23.60
N MET A 108 -6.79 1.75 24.66
CA MET A 108 -7.15 2.38 25.94
C MET A 108 -5.95 3.06 26.59
N GLU A 109 -4.78 2.40 26.62
CA GLU A 109 -3.54 2.96 27.17
C GLU A 109 -3.15 4.25 26.44
N LEU A 110 -3.21 4.26 25.10
CA LEU A 110 -2.99 5.47 24.31
C LEU A 110 -3.95 6.59 24.71
N HIS A 111 -5.26 6.30 24.78
CA HIS A 111 -6.26 7.31 25.15
C HIS A 111 -6.08 7.84 26.57
N GLU A 112 -5.66 6.99 27.51
CA GLU A 112 -5.34 7.41 28.87
C GLU A 112 -4.10 8.31 28.92
N ALA A 113 -3.03 7.95 28.21
CA ALA A 113 -1.83 8.77 28.10
C ALA A 113 -2.14 10.16 27.51
N ILE A 114 -2.99 10.23 26.48
CA ILE A 114 -3.46 11.50 25.90
C ILE A 114 -4.22 12.32 26.96
N ARG A 115 -5.17 11.71 27.69
CA ARG A 115 -5.94 12.40 28.73
C ARG A 115 -5.06 12.92 29.87
N ASN A 116 -3.99 12.19 30.20
CA ASN A 116 -3.07 12.52 31.27
C ASN A 116 -1.97 13.51 30.83
N GLY A 117 -1.94 13.91 29.55
CA GLY A 117 -0.96 14.87 29.04
C GLY A 117 0.45 14.30 28.93
N ALA A 118 0.58 13.02 28.57
CA ALA A 118 1.85 12.39 28.28
C ALA A 118 2.63 13.12 27.16
N ASP A 119 3.95 12.95 27.14
CA ASP A 119 4.78 13.58 26.13
C ASP A 119 4.67 12.88 24.76
N LEU A 120 5.02 13.60 23.69
CA LEU A 120 4.81 13.15 22.32
C LEU A 120 5.50 11.82 22.01
N ARG A 121 6.69 11.56 22.59
CA ARG A 121 7.43 10.32 22.31
C ARG A 121 6.73 9.11 22.91
N GLU A 122 6.13 9.27 24.08
CA GLU A 122 5.30 8.23 24.69
C GLU A 122 4.05 7.96 23.85
N LEU A 123 3.38 9.02 23.39
CA LEU A 123 2.21 8.90 22.53
C LEU A 123 2.52 8.19 21.21
N GLU A 124 3.63 8.54 20.56
CA GLU A 124 4.09 7.89 19.32
C GLU A 124 4.35 6.39 19.54
N ARG A 125 4.99 6.02 20.65
CA ARG A 125 5.25 4.61 20.99
C ARG A 125 3.95 3.84 21.23
N LEU A 126 3.01 4.41 21.98
CA LEU A 126 1.72 3.78 22.28
C LEU A 126 0.85 3.66 21.01
N ALA A 127 0.89 4.68 20.14
CA ALA A 127 0.20 4.65 18.85
C ALA A 127 0.74 3.56 17.94
N GLU A 128 2.06 3.38 17.87
CA GLU A 128 2.67 2.31 17.07
C GLU A 128 2.31 0.93 17.62
N HIS A 129 2.22 0.77 18.94
CA HIS A 129 1.77 -0.48 19.54
C HIS A 129 0.32 -0.80 19.19
N ALA A 130 -0.61 0.15 19.38
CA ALA A 130 -2.02 -0.04 19.04
C ALA A 130 -2.22 -0.32 17.54
N LYS A 131 -1.44 0.34 16.67
CA LYS A 131 -1.42 0.07 15.23
C LYS A 131 -0.95 -1.36 14.93
N SER A 132 0.05 -1.85 15.66
CA SER A 132 0.56 -3.23 15.51
C SER A 132 -0.52 -4.27 15.77
N GLU A 133 -1.26 -4.17 16.88
CA GLU A 133 -2.35 -5.13 17.19
C GLU A 133 -3.42 -5.13 16.09
N ILE A 134 -3.83 -3.94 15.64
CA ILE A 134 -4.83 -3.80 14.57
C ILE A 134 -4.33 -4.44 13.26
N GLU A 135 -3.02 -4.35 12.97
CA GLU A 135 -2.41 -5.02 11.82
C GLU A 135 -2.43 -6.56 11.96
N GLU A 136 -2.29 -7.11 13.17
CA GLU A 136 -2.43 -8.55 13.47
C GLU A 136 -3.86 -9.01 13.19
N THR A 137 -4.85 -8.29 13.71
CA THR A 137 -6.28 -8.51 13.43
C THR A 137 -6.58 -8.53 11.93
N VAL A 138 -6.11 -7.53 11.17
CA VAL A 138 -6.33 -7.47 9.72
C VAL A 138 -5.62 -8.63 9.00
N THR A 139 -4.45 -9.03 9.48
CA THR A 139 -3.69 -10.15 8.92
C THR A 139 -4.41 -11.48 9.15
N ALA A 140 -4.98 -11.71 10.33
CA ALA A 140 -5.78 -12.91 10.64
C ALA A 140 -6.97 -13.05 9.67
N VAL A 141 -7.69 -11.94 9.44
CA VAL A 141 -8.82 -11.91 8.49
C VAL A 141 -8.37 -12.18 7.06
N ARG A 142 -7.22 -11.65 6.62
CA ARG A 142 -6.67 -11.93 5.29
C ARG A 142 -6.31 -13.40 5.14
N MET A 143 -5.64 -13.98 6.13
CA MET A 143 -5.27 -15.41 6.13
C MET A 143 -6.48 -16.33 6.03
N GLU A 144 -7.58 -16.04 6.73
CA GLU A 144 -8.81 -16.83 6.65
C GLU A 144 -9.50 -16.74 5.28
N ARG A 145 -9.43 -15.57 4.62
CA ARG A 145 -10.16 -15.31 3.37
C ARG A 145 -9.38 -15.65 2.10
N GLU A 146 -8.06 -15.62 2.16
CA GLU A 146 -7.14 -15.84 1.04
C GLU A 146 -6.43 -17.21 1.08
N GLY A 147 -6.52 -17.93 2.22
CA GLY A 147 -6.05 -19.31 2.38
C GLY A 147 -7.07 -20.36 1.96
#